data_AF-A0A2T6FV71-F1
#
_entry.id   AF-A0A2T6FV71-F1
#
_cell.length_a   1.000
_cell.length_b   1.000
_cell.length_c   1.000
_cell.angle_alpha   90.00
_cell.angle_beta   90.00
_cell.angle_gamma   90.00
#
_symmetry.space_group_name_H-M   'P 1'
#
loop_
_entity.id
_entity.type
_entity.pdbx_description
1 polymer ?
#
loop_
_entity_poly.entity_id
_entity_poly.type
_entity_poly.pdbx_seq_one_letter_code
_entity_poly.pdbx_strand_id
1 'polypeptide(L)'
;MRKLFKFSANTIIAGAIACSVVPAASAAEGQAAPVASQAEVKFDLTVDQVMADPKYKDLNITAEDARLYKKIELIKKSAPTASVSEVSEKLKQDLIGGRSVAPNATYDEILKKWNELTPAEQRLVVLYPAAALVVNECRNKAVNYSNSSKYGYMHGNGTRKDAFRHAIWNALMCKYVNKWSAEQFATAHEQQSEDYFQKYTDGISNREHTRMDLHNNEKGRDTWSILTDSIFWTSDQDLINRVTQKIDNGEMIILLPDSYSP
;
A
#
# COMPACT_ATOMS: atom_id res chain seq x y z
N MET A 1 14.16 -53.47 7.79
CA MET A 1 13.39 -52.47 7.01
C MET A 1 13.81 -51.07 7.42
N ARG A 2 14.54 -50.38 6.55
CA ARG A 2 14.65 -48.90 6.41
C ARG A 2 15.55 -48.69 5.19
N LYS A 3 14.95 -48.41 4.04
CA LYS A 3 15.67 -48.14 2.79
C LYS A 3 16.32 -46.76 2.91
N LEU A 4 17.65 -46.72 2.79
CA LEU A 4 18.41 -45.50 2.55
C LEU A 4 17.98 -44.90 1.20
N PHE A 5 17.46 -43.68 1.21
CA PHE A 5 17.35 -42.87 0.00
C PHE A 5 18.59 -42.00 -0.13
N LYS A 6 19.38 -42.29 -1.16
CA LYS A 6 20.45 -41.43 -1.67
C LYS A 6 19.82 -40.20 -2.30
N PHE A 7 20.17 -39.00 -1.85
CA PHE A 7 19.94 -37.77 -2.63
C PHE A 7 21.22 -37.39 -3.36
N SER A 8 21.09 -37.34 -4.68
CA SER A 8 22.12 -36.92 -5.63
C SER A 8 22.39 -35.44 -5.50
N ALA A 9 23.67 -35.07 -5.41
CA ALA A 9 24.13 -33.71 -5.65
C ALA A 9 23.77 -33.32 -7.09
N ASN A 10 23.26 -32.10 -7.29
CA ASN A 10 23.30 -31.41 -8.58
C ASN A 10 23.34 -29.89 -8.34
N THR A 11 24.51 -29.35 -8.65
CA THR A 11 24.79 -28.04 -9.23
C THR A 11 24.28 -26.79 -8.52
N ILE A 12 25.15 -26.25 -7.67
CA ILE A 12 25.17 -24.85 -7.25
C ILE A 12 25.59 -24.02 -8.47
N ILE A 13 24.69 -23.24 -9.06
CA ILE A 13 25.07 -22.11 -9.92
C ILE A 13 25.15 -20.89 -9.00
N ALA A 14 26.37 -20.61 -8.55
CA ALA A 14 26.72 -19.38 -7.90
C ALA A 14 26.80 -18.27 -8.97
N GLY A 15 25.76 -17.46 -9.09
CA GLY A 15 25.82 -16.20 -9.82
C GLY A 15 26.58 -15.17 -9.00
N ALA A 16 27.90 -15.12 -9.14
CA ALA A 16 28.73 -14.06 -8.60
C ALA A 16 28.43 -12.75 -9.33
N ILE A 17 27.70 -11.82 -8.69
CA ILE A 17 27.67 -10.43 -9.13
C ILE A 17 28.89 -9.77 -8.49
N ALA A 18 29.90 -9.51 -9.33
CA ALA A 18 31.09 -8.79 -8.95
C ALA A 18 30.70 -7.38 -8.46
N CYS A 19 30.93 -7.12 -7.18
CA CYS A 19 30.81 -5.80 -6.58
C CYS A 19 32.07 -5.01 -6.95
N SER A 20 32.01 -4.20 -8.01
CA SER A 20 33.08 -3.25 -8.33
C SER A 20 32.98 -2.07 -7.36
N VAL A 21 33.93 -2.02 -6.42
CA VAL A 21 34.24 -0.84 -5.60
C VAL A 21 34.64 0.31 -6.52
N VAL A 22 33.84 1.38 -6.54
CA VAL A 22 34.25 2.68 -7.08
C VAL A 22 34.76 3.53 -5.90
N PRO A 23 35.94 4.17 -5.97
CA PRO A 23 36.43 4.99 -4.87
C PRO A 23 35.60 6.26 -4.73
N ALA A 24 35.40 6.70 -3.50
CA ALA A 24 34.75 7.96 -3.17
C ALA A 24 35.52 9.14 -3.78
N ALA A 25 34.85 9.89 -4.66
CA ALA A 25 35.28 11.20 -5.12
C ALA A 25 34.21 12.25 -4.78
N SER A 26 34.69 13.41 -4.39
CA SER A 26 34.02 14.53 -3.71
C SER A 26 32.74 15.04 -4.36
N ALA A 27 31.79 15.44 -3.51
CA ALA A 27 30.58 16.15 -3.86
C ALA A 27 30.86 17.44 -4.66
N ALA A 28 30.16 17.57 -5.79
CA ALA A 28 29.85 18.84 -6.43
C ALA A 28 28.46 18.74 -7.09
N GLU A 29 27.75 19.84 -7.01
CA GLU A 29 26.35 20.15 -7.31
C GLU A 29 25.73 19.52 -8.57
N GLY A 30 24.44 19.18 -8.44
CA GLY A 30 23.47 19.41 -9.52
C GLY A 30 23.44 18.39 -10.65
N GLN A 31 23.19 17.11 -10.35
CA GLN A 31 22.56 16.18 -11.29
C GLN A 31 21.97 15.00 -10.51
N ALA A 32 20.65 14.81 -10.63
CA ALA A 32 19.98 13.65 -10.07
C ALA A 32 20.63 12.38 -10.63
N ALA A 33 21.04 11.48 -9.73
CA ALA A 33 21.57 10.18 -10.12
C ALA A 33 20.59 9.48 -11.08
N PRO A 34 21.07 8.77 -12.12
CA PRO A 34 20.20 8.06 -13.03
C PRO A 34 19.46 6.98 -12.24
N VAL A 35 18.13 7.11 -12.16
CA VAL A 35 17.24 6.06 -11.65
C VAL A 35 17.46 4.85 -12.53
N ALA A 36 18.11 3.82 -11.99
CA ALA A 36 18.22 2.53 -12.65
C ALA A 36 16.80 2.07 -13.00
N SER A 37 16.54 1.80 -14.28
CA SER A 37 15.25 1.33 -14.77
C SER A 37 14.94 -0.03 -14.14
N GLN A 38 14.26 -0.02 -13.00
CA GLN A 38 13.67 -1.21 -12.41
C GLN A 38 12.48 -1.57 -13.29
N ALA A 39 12.58 -2.69 -14.01
CA ALA A 39 11.50 -3.19 -14.85
C ALA A 39 10.21 -3.25 -14.02
N GLU A 40 9.17 -2.52 -14.43
CA GLU A 40 7.83 -2.59 -13.84
C GLU A 40 7.38 -4.06 -13.85
N VAL A 41 7.33 -4.68 -12.67
CA VAL A 41 6.58 -5.92 -12.50
C VAL A 41 5.11 -5.53 -12.60
N LYS A 42 4.52 -5.73 -13.79
CA LYS A 42 3.10 -5.46 -14.00
C LYS A 42 2.27 -6.36 -13.11
N PHE A 43 1.36 -5.75 -12.36
CA PHE A 43 0.35 -6.48 -11.59
C PHE A 43 -0.76 -6.92 -12.56
N ASP A 44 -0.52 -8.01 -13.29
CA ASP A 44 -1.38 -8.47 -14.40
C ASP A 44 -2.54 -9.39 -13.97
N LEU A 45 -2.95 -9.34 -12.71
CA LEU A 45 -4.08 -10.14 -12.21
C LEU A 45 -5.40 -9.37 -12.33
N THR A 46 -6.49 -10.10 -12.60
CA THR A 46 -7.85 -9.59 -12.39
C THR A 46 -8.23 -9.64 -10.91
N VAL A 47 -9.28 -8.93 -10.53
CA VAL A 47 -9.82 -8.98 -9.16
C VAL A 47 -10.19 -10.42 -8.75
N ASP A 48 -10.84 -11.18 -9.64
CA ASP A 48 -11.19 -12.58 -9.38
C ASP A 48 -9.96 -13.47 -9.20
N GLN A 49 -8.90 -13.24 -9.98
CA GLN A 49 -7.66 -13.98 -9.83
C GLN A 49 -6.97 -13.67 -8.50
N VAL A 50 -6.96 -12.41 -8.06
CA VAL A 50 -6.45 -12.03 -6.72
C VAL A 50 -7.22 -12.75 -5.62
N MET A 51 -8.55 -12.78 -5.70
CA MET A 51 -9.39 -13.43 -4.68
C MET A 51 -9.21 -14.96 -4.62
N ALA A 52 -8.85 -15.59 -5.75
CA ALA A 52 -8.65 -17.03 -5.83
C ALA A 52 -7.21 -17.48 -5.55
N ASP A 53 -6.23 -16.58 -5.63
CA ASP A 53 -4.81 -16.91 -5.51
C ASP A 53 -4.41 -17.11 -4.02
N PRO A 54 -3.89 -18.30 -3.65
CA PRO A 54 -3.42 -18.60 -2.28
C PRO A 54 -2.39 -17.60 -1.73
N LYS A 55 -1.69 -16.86 -2.59
CA LYS A 55 -0.79 -15.76 -2.23
C LYS A 55 -1.48 -14.70 -1.35
N TYR A 56 -2.75 -14.42 -1.60
CA TYR A 56 -3.49 -13.33 -0.94
C TYR A 56 -4.45 -13.82 0.15
N LYS A 57 -4.44 -15.12 0.48
CA LYS A 57 -5.37 -15.71 1.45
C LYS A 57 -5.35 -15.00 2.81
N ASP A 58 -4.17 -14.51 3.23
CA ASP A 58 -3.98 -13.86 4.53
C ASP A 58 -4.58 -12.45 4.57
N LEU A 59 -5.05 -11.91 3.45
CA LEU A 59 -5.80 -10.65 3.38
C LEU A 59 -7.29 -10.83 3.65
N ASN A 60 -7.82 -12.08 3.67
CA ASN A 60 -9.23 -12.39 3.94
C ASN A 60 -10.23 -11.60 3.08
N ILE A 61 -9.89 -11.38 1.80
CA ILE A 61 -10.65 -10.54 0.89
C ILE A 61 -12.06 -11.09 0.68
N THR A 62 -13.08 -10.31 1.01
CA THR A 62 -14.48 -10.70 0.81
C THR A 62 -15.01 -10.24 -0.56
N ALA A 63 -16.15 -10.81 -0.97
CA ALA A 63 -16.86 -10.33 -2.16
C ALA A 63 -17.34 -8.88 -2.03
N GLU A 64 -17.55 -8.40 -0.80
CA GLU A 64 -17.88 -7.02 -0.50
C GLU A 64 -16.66 -6.10 -0.80
N ASP A 65 -15.50 -6.40 -0.21
CA ASP A 65 -14.29 -5.58 -0.40
C ASP A 65 -13.92 -5.36 -1.87
N ALA A 66 -14.17 -6.39 -2.69
CA ALA A 66 -13.91 -6.42 -4.12
C ALA A 66 -14.91 -5.64 -5.00
N ARG A 67 -16.09 -5.23 -4.49
CA ARG A 67 -17.19 -4.71 -5.34
C ARG A 67 -16.81 -3.51 -6.18
N LEU A 68 -16.20 -2.49 -5.57
CA LEU A 68 -15.75 -1.28 -6.27
C LEU A 68 -14.78 -1.64 -7.40
N TYR A 69 -13.77 -2.45 -7.09
CA TYR A 69 -12.69 -2.80 -8.03
C TYR A 69 -13.19 -3.65 -9.18
N LYS A 70 -14.09 -4.61 -8.92
CA LYS A 70 -14.77 -5.39 -9.98
C LYS A 70 -15.56 -4.50 -10.93
N LYS A 71 -16.29 -3.51 -10.38
CA LYS A 71 -17.08 -2.60 -11.20
C LYS A 71 -16.19 -1.75 -12.11
N ILE A 72 -15.07 -1.26 -11.58
CA ILE A 72 -14.07 -0.52 -12.36
C ILE A 72 -13.43 -1.41 -13.43
N GLU A 73 -13.07 -2.66 -13.10
CA GLU A 73 -12.54 -3.63 -14.06
C GLU A 73 -13.53 -3.90 -15.22
N LEU A 74 -14.82 -4.06 -14.93
CA LEU A 74 -15.88 -4.22 -15.94
C LEU A 74 -16.05 -2.98 -16.83
N ILE A 75 -16.01 -1.78 -16.24
CA ILE A 75 -16.03 -0.53 -17.00
C ILE A 75 -14.81 -0.46 -17.93
N LYS A 76 -13.61 -0.81 -17.44
CA LYS A 76 -12.39 -0.78 -18.26
C LYS A 76 -12.36 -1.85 -19.33
N LYS A 77 -12.97 -3.01 -19.09
CA LYS A 77 -13.14 -4.05 -20.12
C LYS A 77 -14.06 -3.59 -21.25
N SER A 78 -15.12 -2.84 -20.94
CA SER A 78 -16.07 -2.33 -21.94
C SER A 78 -15.64 -1.01 -22.59
N ALA A 79 -14.82 -0.21 -21.90
CA ALA A 79 -14.27 1.06 -22.38
C ALA A 79 -12.79 1.20 -21.97
N PRO A 80 -11.85 0.56 -22.69
CA PRO A 80 -10.43 0.51 -22.30
C PRO A 80 -9.76 1.88 -22.15
N THR A 81 -10.21 2.88 -22.91
CA THR A 81 -9.66 4.25 -22.88
C THR A 81 -10.43 5.19 -21.96
N ALA A 82 -11.41 4.70 -21.18
CA ALA A 82 -12.20 5.53 -20.28
C ALA A 82 -11.28 6.28 -19.30
N SER A 83 -11.50 7.59 -19.24
CA SER A 83 -10.91 8.52 -18.29
C SER A 83 -11.53 8.34 -16.89
N VAL A 84 -10.87 8.91 -15.87
CA VAL A 84 -11.36 8.87 -14.48
C VAL A 84 -12.75 9.50 -14.34
N SER A 85 -13.02 10.60 -15.07
CA SER A 85 -14.34 11.25 -15.06
C SER A 85 -15.39 10.36 -15.71
N GLU A 86 -15.10 9.71 -16.83
CA GLU A 86 -16.02 8.76 -17.46
C GLU A 86 -16.29 7.54 -16.59
N VAL A 87 -15.28 7.01 -15.89
CA VAL A 87 -15.47 5.95 -14.89
C VAL A 87 -16.36 6.45 -13.75
N SER A 88 -16.11 7.66 -13.23
CA SER A 88 -16.93 8.27 -12.18
C SER A 88 -18.40 8.42 -12.60
N GLU A 89 -18.63 8.91 -13.82
CA GLU A 89 -19.99 9.06 -14.35
C GLU A 89 -20.66 7.72 -14.58
N LYS A 90 -19.95 6.69 -15.06
CA LYS A 90 -20.51 5.33 -15.17
C LYS A 90 -20.81 4.73 -13.79
N LEU A 91 -19.95 4.96 -12.80
CA LEU A 91 -20.21 4.54 -11.42
C LEU A 91 -21.49 5.17 -10.88
N LYS A 92 -21.74 6.45 -11.18
CA LYS A 92 -22.96 7.20 -10.82
C LYS A 92 -24.19 6.80 -11.65
N GLN A 93 -24.05 6.59 -12.95
CA GLN A 93 -25.16 6.29 -13.86
C GLN A 93 -25.83 4.96 -13.51
N ASP A 94 -25.06 3.97 -13.08
CA ASP A 94 -25.62 2.69 -12.60
C ASP A 94 -26.54 2.86 -11.36
N LEU A 95 -26.51 4.01 -10.67
CA LEU A 95 -27.44 4.36 -9.59
C LEU A 95 -28.76 4.95 -10.09
N ILE A 96 -28.73 5.60 -11.27
CA ILE A 96 -29.87 6.34 -11.82
C ILE A 96 -30.60 5.49 -12.88
N GLY A 97 -29.88 4.68 -13.65
CA GLY A 97 -30.41 3.83 -14.71
C GLY A 97 -31.19 2.59 -14.24
N GLY A 98 -31.11 2.25 -12.95
CA GLY A 98 -31.84 1.14 -12.32
C GLY A 98 -33.12 1.55 -11.59
N ARG A 99 -33.69 2.74 -11.84
CA ARG A 99 -34.84 3.25 -11.09
C ARG A 99 -36.09 2.40 -11.28
N SER A 100 -36.32 1.54 -10.30
CA SER A 100 -37.59 1.47 -9.57
C SER A 100 -37.41 0.82 -8.19
N VAL A 101 -36.36 1.13 -7.44
CA VAL A 101 -36.29 0.76 -6.01
C VAL A 101 -35.43 1.77 -5.24
N ALA A 102 -35.77 1.99 -3.97
CA ALA A 102 -35.06 2.81 -2.99
C ALA A 102 -33.52 2.59 -3.01
N PRO A 103 -32.71 3.56 -2.54
CA PRO A 103 -31.25 3.41 -2.45
C PRO A 103 -30.90 2.08 -1.77
N ASN A 104 -30.24 1.19 -2.50
CA ASN A 104 -29.69 -0.01 -1.92
C ASN A 104 -28.41 0.42 -1.18
N ALA A 105 -28.37 0.22 0.15
CA ALA A 105 -27.24 0.58 1.02
C ALA A 105 -25.87 0.15 0.47
N THR A 106 -25.82 -0.97 -0.25
CA THR A 106 -24.63 -1.52 -0.91
C THR A 106 -24.02 -0.58 -1.97
N TYR A 107 -24.84 0.17 -2.71
CA TYR A 107 -24.38 1.04 -3.78
C TYR A 107 -23.89 2.40 -3.27
N ASP A 108 -24.45 2.87 -2.15
CA ASP A 108 -23.98 4.07 -1.47
C ASP A 108 -22.56 3.85 -0.92
N GLU A 109 -22.25 2.64 -0.46
CA GLU A 109 -20.91 2.28 0.02
C GLU A 109 -19.85 2.30 -1.10
N ILE A 110 -20.19 1.85 -2.31
CA ILE A 110 -19.29 1.89 -3.48
C ILE A 110 -18.93 3.34 -3.82
N LEU A 111 -19.93 4.22 -3.92
CA LEU A 111 -19.69 5.63 -4.21
C LEU A 111 -18.94 6.32 -3.08
N LYS A 112 -19.29 6.02 -1.83
CA LYS A 112 -18.60 6.58 -0.67
C LYS A 112 -17.11 6.24 -0.74
N LYS A 113 -16.77 4.96 -0.93
CA LYS A 113 -15.38 4.51 -1.09
C LYS A 113 -14.69 5.19 -2.27
N TRP A 114 -15.36 5.34 -3.41
CA TRP A 114 -14.81 6.04 -4.58
C TRP A 114 -14.53 7.52 -4.33
N ASN A 115 -15.41 8.21 -3.59
CA ASN A 115 -15.31 9.63 -3.30
C ASN A 115 -14.35 9.95 -2.15
N GLU A 116 -14.00 8.97 -1.32
CA GLU A 116 -12.96 9.08 -0.29
C GLU A 116 -11.54 9.03 -0.87
N LEU A 117 -11.37 8.50 -2.09
CA LEU A 117 -10.08 8.45 -2.77
C LEU A 117 -9.62 9.84 -3.21
N THR A 118 -8.31 10.11 -3.11
CA THR A 118 -7.72 11.28 -3.76
C THR A 118 -7.83 11.16 -5.29
N PRO A 119 -7.78 12.28 -6.03
CA PRO A 119 -7.75 12.22 -7.50
C PRO A 119 -6.59 11.39 -8.06
N ALA A 120 -5.47 11.31 -7.34
CA ALA A 120 -4.32 10.49 -7.71
C ALA A 120 -4.58 9.01 -7.47
N GLU A 121 -5.18 8.65 -6.33
CA GLU A 121 -5.62 7.29 -6.05
C GLU A 121 -6.65 6.82 -7.08
N GLN A 122 -7.65 7.65 -7.41
CA GLN A 122 -8.65 7.33 -8.45
C GLN A 122 -8.01 6.94 -9.78
N ARG A 123 -6.94 7.63 -10.21
CA ARG A 123 -6.19 7.26 -11.42
C ARG A 123 -5.56 5.88 -11.28
N LEU A 124 -4.90 5.60 -10.16
CA LEU A 124 -4.27 4.29 -9.92
C LEU A 124 -5.30 3.16 -9.82
N VAL A 125 -6.45 3.39 -9.16
CA VAL A 125 -7.54 2.40 -9.08
C VAL A 125 -8.10 2.10 -10.46
N VAL A 126 -8.23 3.09 -11.33
CA VAL A 126 -8.71 2.91 -12.71
C VAL A 126 -7.69 2.15 -13.57
N LEU A 127 -6.40 2.36 -13.36
CA LEU A 127 -5.33 1.68 -14.09
C LEU A 127 -5.11 0.24 -13.59
N TYR A 128 -5.19 0.03 -12.28
CA TYR A 128 -4.79 -1.22 -11.62
C TYR A 128 -5.81 -1.65 -10.56
N PRO A 129 -7.07 -1.98 -10.92
CA PRO A 129 -8.13 -2.26 -9.97
C PRO A 129 -7.82 -3.42 -9.03
N ALA A 130 -7.21 -4.49 -9.53
CA ALA A 130 -6.84 -5.64 -8.71
C ALA A 130 -5.70 -5.33 -7.72
N ALA A 131 -4.70 -4.54 -8.10
CA ALA A 131 -3.67 -4.07 -7.19
C ALA A 131 -4.26 -3.15 -6.12
N ALA A 132 -5.18 -2.27 -6.51
CA ALA A 132 -5.85 -1.34 -5.60
C ALA A 132 -6.71 -2.06 -4.54
N LEU A 133 -7.32 -3.20 -4.88
CA LEU A 133 -7.97 -4.07 -3.91
C LEU A 133 -6.97 -4.57 -2.86
N VAL A 134 -5.84 -5.13 -3.29
CA VAL A 134 -4.78 -5.61 -2.38
C VAL A 134 -4.25 -4.48 -1.50
N VAL A 135 -4.04 -3.29 -2.06
CA VAL A 135 -3.59 -2.09 -1.33
C VAL A 135 -4.58 -1.70 -0.24
N ASN A 136 -5.87 -1.71 -0.55
CA ASN A 136 -6.93 -1.41 0.42
C ASN A 136 -7.00 -2.46 1.53
N GLU A 137 -6.82 -3.74 1.22
CA GLU A 137 -6.79 -4.78 2.26
C GLU A 137 -5.52 -4.72 3.11
N CYS A 138 -4.39 -4.31 2.54
CA CYS A 138 -3.20 -3.98 3.33
C CYS A 138 -3.49 -2.80 4.29
N ARG A 139 -4.25 -1.79 3.87
CA ARG A 139 -4.66 -0.66 4.72
C ARG A 139 -5.57 -1.12 5.86
N ASN A 140 -6.60 -1.91 5.55
CA ASN A 140 -7.51 -2.48 6.56
C ASN A 140 -6.74 -3.27 7.62
N LYS A 141 -5.79 -4.10 7.17
CA LYS A 141 -4.93 -4.89 8.04
C LYS A 141 -4.00 -4.03 8.91
N ALA A 142 -3.41 -2.97 8.33
CA ALA A 142 -2.62 -2.00 9.07
C ALA A 142 -3.42 -1.28 10.16
N VAL A 143 -4.66 -0.87 9.86
CA VAL A 143 -5.59 -0.29 10.85
C VAL A 143 -5.82 -1.27 12.00
N ASN A 144 -6.13 -2.53 11.69
CA ASN A 144 -6.35 -3.57 12.70
C ASN A 144 -5.11 -3.76 13.60
N TYR A 145 -3.90 -3.81 13.03
CA TYR A 145 -2.67 -3.91 13.81
C TYR A 145 -2.40 -2.67 14.67
N SER A 146 -2.67 -1.47 14.14
CA SER A 146 -2.49 -0.23 14.88
C SER A 146 -3.46 -0.09 16.05
N ASN A 147 -4.62 -0.76 16.01
CA ASN A 147 -5.61 -0.79 17.09
C ASN A 147 -5.33 -1.86 18.16
N SER A 148 -4.17 -2.53 18.11
CA SER A 148 -3.76 -3.48 19.14
C SER A 148 -3.49 -2.80 20.50
N SER A 149 -3.52 -3.59 21.59
CA SER A 149 -3.33 -3.11 22.97
C SER A 149 -2.02 -2.35 23.19
N LYS A 150 -0.99 -2.57 22.35
CA LYS A 150 0.30 -1.86 22.38
C LYS A 150 0.16 -0.36 22.17
N TYR A 151 -0.77 0.06 21.31
CA TYR A 151 -1.01 1.47 20.99
C TYR A 151 -2.28 2.02 21.64
N GLY A 152 -3.07 1.17 22.31
CA GLY A 152 -4.24 1.57 23.09
C GLY A 152 -5.18 2.55 22.38
N TYR A 153 -5.71 3.50 23.15
CA TYR A 153 -6.54 4.62 22.69
C TYR A 153 -5.72 5.82 22.19
N MET A 154 -4.51 5.61 21.66
CA MET A 154 -3.83 6.71 20.96
C MET A 154 -4.69 7.07 19.73
N HIS A 155 -5.18 8.29 19.71
CA HIS A 155 -5.98 8.87 18.63
C HIS A 155 -5.25 10.08 18.05
N GLY A 156 -5.52 10.38 16.78
CA GLY A 156 -4.96 11.57 16.13
C GLY A 156 -3.84 11.26 15.14
N ASN A 157 -3.74 12.15 14.16
CA ASN A 157 -2.66 12.15 13.17
C ASN A 157 -1.37 12.60 13.87
N GLY A 158 -0.21 12.19 13.39
CA GLY A 158 1.07 12.62 13.98
C GLY A 158 1.53 11.79 15.18
N THR A 159 0.76 10.80 15.61
CA THR A 159 1.08 9.97 16.80
C THR A 159 2.00 8.79 16.47
N ARG A 160 2.59 8.17 17.50
CA ARG A 160 3.35 6.91 17.35
C ARG A 160 2.53 5.78 16.70
N LYS A 161 1.24 5.71 17.00
CA LYS A 161 0.29 4.77 16.38
C LYS A 161 0.09 5.08 14.89
N ASP A 162 0.04 6.36 14.54
CA ASP A 162 -0.05 6.81 13.15
C ASP A 162 1.20 6.43 12.35
N ALA A 163 2.38 6.75 12.88
CA ALA A 163 3.66 6.33 12.31
C ALA A 163 3.74 4.81 12.07
N PHE A 164 3.30 4.01 13.06
CA PHE A 164 3.21 2.56 12.91
C PHE A 164 2.25 2.15 11.79
N ARG A 165 1.05 2.75 11.74
CA ARG A 165 0.03 2.43 10.74
C ARG A 165 0.51 2.68 9.31
N HIS A 166 1.13 3.82 9.06
CA HIS A 166 1.72 4.17 7.75
C HIS A 166 2.84 3.21 7.35
N ALA A 167 3.75 2.92 8.29
CA ALA A 167 4.87 2.03 8.05
C ALA A 167 4.43 0.57 7.79
N ILE A 168 3.53 0.01 8.62
CA ILE A 168 3.08 -1.37 8.43
C ILE A 168 2.21 -1.52 7.18
N TRP A 169 1.42 -0.51 6.81
CA TRP A 169 0.70 -0.51 5.53
C TRP A 169 1.67 -0.63 4.35
N ASN A 170 2.75 0.15 4.33
CA ASN A 170 3.76 0.09 3.28
C ASN A 170 4.54 -1.22 3.26
N ALA A 171 4.85 -1.80 4.43
CA ALA A 171 5.47 -3.12 4.53
C ALA A 171 4.59 -4.21 3.91
N LEU A 172 3.30 -4.21 4.24
CA LEU A 172 2.32 -5.16 3.69
C LEU A 172 2.14 -4.97 2.18
N MET A 173 2.07 -3.73 1.68
CA MET A 173 2.03 -3.48 0.23
C MET A 173 3.26 -4.01 -0.49
N CYS A 174 4.45 -3.90 0.10
CA CYS A 174 5.67 -4.49 -0.48
C CYS A 174 5.61 -6.01 -0.54
N LYS A 175 5.08 -6.65 0.50
CA LYS A 175 4.88 -8.11 0.58
C LYS A 175 3.90 -8.61 -0.48
N TYR A 176 2.71 -8.01 -0.60
CA TYR A 176 1.64 -8.53 -1.44
C TYR A 176 1.67 -8.01 -2.88
N VAL A 177 2.14 -6.79 -3.11
CA VAL A 177 2.18 -6.15 -4.43
C VAL A 177 3.62 -6.10 -4.94
N ASN A 178 4.37 -5.08 -4.52
CA ASN A 178 5.82 -4.88 -4.69
C ASN A 178 6.19 -3.46 -4.16
N LYS A 179 7.49 -3.18 -4.03
CA LYS A 179 7.99 -1.88 -3.49
C LYS A 179 7.60 -0.68 -4.36
N TRP A 180 7.62 -0.82 -5.68
CA TRP A 180 7.30 0.27 -6.61
C TRP A 180 5.83 0.67 -6.53
N SER A 181 4.92 -0.29 -6.63
CA SER A 181 3.48 -0.03 -6.49
C SER A 181 3.15 0.49 -5.09
N ALA A 182 3.79 -0.02 -4.04
CA ALA A 182 3.60 0.49 -2.67
C ALA A 182 3.93 1.99 -2.59
N GLU A 183 5.03 2.42 -3.21
CA GLU A 183 5.40 3.84 -3.29
C GLU A 183 4.37 4.65 -4.05
N GLN A 184 3.95 4.21 -5.25
CA GLN A 184 2.97 4.95 -6.06
C GLN A 184 1.64 5.14 -5.32
N PHE A 185 1.09 4.08 -4.72
CA PHE A 185 -0.17 4.15 -3.98
C PHE A 185 -0.04 4.97 -2.69
N ALA A 186 1.03 4.78 -1.91
CA ALA A 186 1.25 5.57 -0.70
C ALA A 186 1.44 7.06 -1.02
N THR A 187 2.22 7.41 -2.04
CA THR A 187 2.38 8.81 -2.46
C THR A 187 1.08 9.40 -2.98
N ALA A 188 0.28 8.64 -3.72
CA ALA A 188 -1.04 9.09 -4.18
C ALA A 188 -2.01 9.36 -3.00
N HIS A 189 -1.92 8.58 -1.92
CA HIS A 189 -2.70 8.80 -0.69
C HIS A 189 -2.40 10.16 -0.04
N GLU A 190 -1.12 10.55 -0.04
CA GLU A 190 -0.65 11.81 0.54
C GLU A 190 -0.84 13.03 -0.38
N GLN A 191 -1.29 12.84 -1.63
CA GLN A 191 -1.51 13.93 -2.58
C GLN A 191 -2.81 14.66 -2.29
N GLN A 192 -2.70 15.77 -1.58
CA GLN A 192 -3.82 16.60 -1.14
C GLN A 192 -3.85 17.97 -1.85
N SER A 193 -4.96 18.69 -1.68
CA SER A 193 -5.15 20.02 -2.27
C SER A 193 -4.37 21.12 -1.52
N GLU A 194 -4.17 22.26 -2.16
CA GLU A 194 -3.56 23.42 -1.49
C GLU A 194 -4.40 23.89 -0.30
N ASP A 195 -5.73 23.87 -0.41
CA ASP A 195 -6.65 24.17 0.69
C ASP A 195 -6.48 23.23 1.89
N TYR A 196 -6.15 21.96 1.65
CA TYR A 196 -5.80 21.02 2.73
C TYR A 196 -4.49 21.45 3.39
N PHE A 197 -3.49 21.83 2.62
CA PHE A 197 -2.16 22.19 3.14
C PHE A 197 -2.10 23.52 3.89
N GLN A 198 -3.10 24.39 3.72
CA GLN A 198 -3.24 25.62 4.50
C GLN A 198 -3.84 25.40 5.90
N LYS A 199 -4.34 24.19 6.19
CA LYS A 199 -4.98 23.86 7.47
C LYS A 199 -3.97 23.25 8.45
N TYR A 200 -4.37 23.28 9.71
CA TYR A 200 -3.67 22.66 10.83
C TYR A 200 -4.55 21.56 11.44
N THR A 201 -3.93 20.46 11.82
CA THR A 201 -4.56 19.37 12.57
C THR A 201 -3.76 19.19 13.86
N ASP A 202 -4.44 19.25 15.00
CA ASP A 202 -3.83 19.08 16.32
C ASP A 202 -2.67 20.07 16.60
N GLY A 203 -2.79 21.30 16.08
CA GLY A 203 -1.80 22.38 16.24
C GLY A 203 -0.59 22.27 15.30
N ILE A 204 -0.53 21.26 14.44
CA ILE A 204 0.57 21.01 13.49
C ILE A 204 0.05 21.20 12.06
N SER A 205 0.87 21.77 11.18
CA SER A 205 0.42 22.01 9.81
C SER A 205 0.18 20.70 9.08
N ASN A 206 -0.81 20.68 8.19
CA ASN A 206 -1.08 19.50 7.36
C ASN A 206 0.11 19.16 6.45
N ARG A 207 0.96 20.14 6.11
CA ARG A 207 2.23 19.88 5.40
C ARG A 207 3.23 19.09 6.25
N GLU A 208 3.25 19.30 7.56
CA GLU A 208 4.12 18.53 8.47
C GLU A 208 3.60 17.11 8.68
N HIS A 209 2.28 16.93 8.84
CA HIS A 209 1.66 15.60 8.85
C HIS A 209 1.99 14.82 7.57
N THR A 210 1.75 15.40 6.39
CA THR A 210 2.09 14.74 5.12
C THR A 210 3.58 14.43 4.97
N ARG A 211 4.50 15.27 5.49
CA ARG A 211 5.93 14.95 5.48
C ARG A 211 6.26 13.77 6.38
N MET A 212 5.65 13.70 7.56
CA MET A 212 5.75 12.55 8.45
C MET A 212 5.25 11.29 7.74
N ASP A 213 4.06 11.35 7.12
CA ASP A 213 3.44 10.20 6.46
C ASP A 213 4.31 9.69 5.32
N LEU A 214 4.81 10.58 4.44
CA LEU A 214 5.73 10.21 3.35
C LEU A 214 7.01 9.54 3.86
N HIS A 215 7.63 10.08 4.92
CA HIS A 215 8.83 9.50 5.53
C HIS A 215 8.55 8.13 6.15
N ASN A 216 7.49 8.02 6.95
CA ASN A 216 7.13 6.76 7.62
C ASN A 216 6.68 5.69 6.61
N ASN A 217 6.02 6.09 5.52
CA ASN A 217 5.70 5.23 4.38
C ASN A 217 6.98 4.62 3.79
N GLU A 218 8.01 5.44 3.52
CA GLU A 218 9.31 4.97 3.02
C GLU A 218 9.98 3.99 3.98
N LYS A 219 10.07 4.33 5.26
CA LYS A 219 10.65 3.47 6.29
C LYS A 219 9.90 2.15 6.44
N GLY A 220 8.59 2.14 6.21
CA GLY A 220 7.78 0.94 6.10
C GLY A 220 8.23 0.04 4.95
N ARG A 221 8.43 0.60 3.75
CA ARG A 221 8.90 -0.15 2.57
C ARG A 221 10.28 -0.77 2.78
N ASP A 222 11.15 -0.16 3.58
CA ASP A 222 12.47 -0.70 3.91
C ASP A 222 12.44 -1.95 4.80
N THR A 223 11.28 -2.29 5.37
CA THR A 223 11.14 -3.52 6.17
C THR A 223 10.91 -4.78 5.35
N TRP A 224 10.77 -4.67 4.03
CA TRP A 224 10.63 -5.77 3.08
C TRP A 224 11.80 -5.84 2.10
N SER A 225 12.37 -7.03 1.91
CA SER A 225 13.47 -7.29 0.98
C SER A 225 13.15 -8.45 0.06
N ILE A 226 13.13 -8.18 -1.26
CA ILE A 226 12.86 -9.21 -2.28
C ILE A 226 13.94 -10.32 -2.34
N LEU A 227 15.11 -10.10 -1.75
CA LEU A 227 16.22 -11.04 -1.76
C LEU A 227 16.15 -12.04 -0.59
N THR A 228 15.52 -11.64 0.52
CA THR A 228 15.56 -12.39 1.78
C THR A 228 14.18 -12.77 2.29
N ASP A 229 13.14 -12.04 1.88
CA ASP A 229 11.77 -12.30 2.31
C ASP A 229 11.00 -13.12 1.27
N SER A 230 10.03 -13.86 1.78
CA SER A 230 9.10 -14.64 0.97
C SER A 230 7.70 -14.40 1.49
N ILE A 231 6.74 -14.22 0.60
CA ILE A 231 5.34 -14.05 0.97
C ILE A 231 4.80 -15.22 1.80
N PHE A 232 5.35 -16.42 1.59
CA PHE A 232 4.93 -17.65 2.29
C PHE A 232 5.63 -17.86 3.63
N TRP A 233 6.82 -17.28 3.84
CA TRP A 233 7.65 -17.56 5.02
C TRP A 233 7.80 -16.36 5.95
N THR A 234 7.77 -15.15 5.40
CA THR A 234 7.82 -13.90 6.19
C THR A 234 6.41 -13.61 6.70
N SER A 235 6.23 -13.77 8.01
CA SER A 235 4.95 -13.52 8.66
C SER A 235 4.68 -12.01 8.77
N ASP A 236 3.41 -11.65 8.99
CA ASP A 236 3.09 -10.24 9.28
C ASP A 236 3.68 -9.80 10.63
N GLN A 237 3.87 -10.73 11.58
CA GLN A 237 4.53 -10.44 12.84
C GLN A 237 6.01 -10.05 12.65
N ASP A 238 6.70 -10.65 11.68
CA ASP A 238 8.08 -10.25 11.34
C ASP A 238 8.12 -8.80 10.86
N LEU A 239 7.17 -8.39 10.01
CA LEU A 239 7.06 -7.02 9.53
C LEU A 239 6.68 -6.05 10.67
N ILE A 240 5.74 -6.43 11.53
CA ILE A 240 5.36 -5.65 12.72
C ILE A 240 6.57 -5.44 13.64
N ASN A 241 7.39 -6.47 13.84
CA ASN A 241 8.59 -6.39 14.67
C ASN A 241 9.63 -5.45 14.04
N ARG A 242 9.87 -5.54 12.72
CA ARG A 242 10.79 -4.64 12.00
C ARG A 242 10.32 -3.19 12.03
N VAL A 243 9.03 -2.94 11.80
CA VAL A 243 8.43 -1.59 11.89
C VAL A 243 8.55 -1.06 13.32
N THR A 244 8.21 -1.89 14.32
CA THR A 244 8.38 -1.54 15.74
C THR A 244 9.81 -1.12 16.04
N GLN A 245 10.79 -1.91 15.58
CA GLN A 245 12.21 -1.63 15.83
C GLN A 245 12.63 -0.28 15.21
N LYS A 246 12.16 0.05 14.01
CA LYS A 246 12.42 1.37 13.40
C LYS A 246 11.84 2.51 14.23
N ILE A 247 10.65 2.33 14.82
CA ILE A 247 10.08 3.32 15.73
C ILE A 247 10.93 3.43 17.00
N ASP A 248 11.32 2.30 17.62
CA ASP A 248 12.13 2.26 18.84
C ASP A 248 13.53 2.87 18.65
N ASN A 249 14.10 2.71 17.45
CA ASN A 249 15.37 3.30 17.04
C ASN A 249 15.28 4.80 16.72
N GLY A 250 14.08 5.40 16.74
CA GLY A 250 13.87 6.80 16.36
C GLY A 250 14.01 7.07 14.86
N GLU A 251 13.87 6.05 14.01
CA GLU A 251 13.94 6.21 12.55
C GLU A 251 12.64 6.78 11.96
N MET A 252 11.55 6.81 12.73
CA MET A 252 10.23 7.30 12.32
C MET A 252 10.00 8.72 12.83
N ILE A 253 9.28 9.54 12.05
CA ILE A 253 8.83 10.85 12.51
C ILE A 253 7.55 10.66 13.33
N ILE A 254 7.52 11.26 14.51
CA ILE A 254 6.36 11.32 15.40
C ILE A 254 6.24 12.78 15.83
N LEU A 255 5.07 13.38 15.59
CA LEU A 255 4.83 14.80 15.81
C LEU A 255 4.17 15.08 17.16
N LEU A 256 3.38 14.13 17.66
CA LEU A 256 2.64 14.24 18.92
C LEU A 256 3.16 13.24 19.96
N PRO A 257 3.24 13.63 21.24
CA PRO A 257 3.70 12.75 22.30
C PRO A 257 2.71 11.61 22.55
N ASP A 258 3.19 10.50 23.13
CA ASP A 258 2.35 9.33 23.44
C ASP A 258 1.19 9.64 24.42
N SER A 259 1.34 10.71 25.21
CA SER A 259 0.31 11.20 26.14
C SER A 259 -0.76 12.09 25.47
N TYR A 260 -0.67 12.33 24.16
CA TYR A 260 -1.63 13.18 23.46
C TYR A 260 -3.04 12.56 23.48
N SER A 261 -4.02 13.36 23.89
CA SER A 261 -5.45 13.07 23.77
C SER A 261 -6.10 14.28 23.10
N PRO A 262 -6.74 14.11 21.94
CA PRO A 262 -7.42 15.19 21.24
C PRO A 262 -8.62 15.76 22.03
#